data_AF-A0A2A2T8W5-F1
#
_entry.id   AF-A0A2A2T8W5-F1
#
_cell.length_a   1.000
_cell.length_b   1.000
_cell.length_c   1.000
_cell.angle_alpha   90.00
_cell.angle_beta   90.00
_cell.angle_gamma   90.00
#
_symmetry.space_group_name_H-M   'P 1'
#
loop_
_entity.id
_entity.type
_entity.pdbx_description
1 polymer ?
#
loop_
_entity_poly.entity_id
_entity_poly.type
_entity_poly.pdbx_seq_one_letter_code
_entity_poly.pdbx_strand_id
1 'polypeptide(L)'
;MPPSETERRPLNPVQAAQRLLARAQQLRAQGLLHDGAQEPPPSPCIQVCAMSAEPAAADAPAPYCLGCYRQLDEIAQWGQASAACKRAIWQAMLQRAAARLRQL
;
A
#
# COMPACT_ATOMS: atom_id res chain seq x y z
N MET A 1 1.35 -3.34 33.72
CA MET A 1 1.88 -4.47 32.90
C MET A 1 2.18 -3.94 31.52
N PRO A 2 3.40 -4.06 30.98
CA PRO A 2 3.64 -3.80 29.56
C PRO A 2 2.91 -4.89 28.74
N PRO A 3 2.44 -4.58 27.52
CA PRO A 3 1.79 -5.58 26.67
C PRO A 3 2.78 -6.70 26.31
N SER A 4 2.34 -7.95 26.37
CA SER A 4 3.12 -9.15 26.06
C SER A 4 3.49 -9.20 24.58
N GLU A 5 4.74 -9.52 24.26
CA GLU A 5 5.29 -9.55 22.89
C GLU A 5 4.66 -10.62 21.96
N THR A 6 3.85 -11.52 22.53
CA THR A 6 3.35 -12.76 21.93
C THR A 6 2.26 -12.56 20.85
N GLU A 7 1.67 -11.37 20.71
CA GLU A 7 0.56 -11.14 19.76
C GLU A 7 0.95 -10.46 18.44
N ARG A 8 2.25 -10.19 18.22
CA ARG A 8 2.74 -9.70 16.93
C ARG A 8 2.86 -10.86 15.94
N ARG A 9 1.73 -11.37 15.43
CA ARG A 9 1.77 -12.24 14.23
C ARG A 9 2.53 -11.48 13.15
N PRO A 10 3.67 -12.00 12.65
CA PRO A 10 4.46 -11.28 11.65
C PRO A 10 3.56 -11.05 10.45
N LEU A 11 3.44 -9.78 10.07
CA LEU A 11 2.68 -9.42 8.89
C LEU A 11 3.32 -10.12 7.71
N ASN A 12 2.57 -10.97 7.00
CA ASN A 12 3.10 -11.60 5.80
C ASN A 12 2.95 -10.60 4.64
N PRO A 13 4.05 -9.99 4.14
CA PRO A 13 3.95 -9.01 3.07
C PRO A 13 3.37 -9.64 1.79
N VAL A 14 3.64 -10.92 1.50
CA VAL A 14 3.04 -11.60 0.35
C VAL A 14 1.52 -11.60 0.41
N GLN A 15 0.97 -11.98 1.57
CA GLN A 15 -0.48 -11.98 1.78
C GLN A 15 -1.05 -10.57 1.71
N ALA A 16 -0.32 -9.56 2.23
CA ALA A 16 -0.72 -8.17 2.11
C ALA A 16 -0.77 -7.72 0.63
N ALA A 17 0.25 -8.06 -0.17
CA ALA A 17 0.28 -7.78 -1.61
C ALA A 17 -0.89 -8.45 -2.35
N GLN A 18 -1.18 -9.72 -2.06
CA GLN A 18 -2.34 -10.43 -2.62
C GLN A 18 -3.66 -9.73 -2.31
N ARG A 19 -3.88 -9.36 -1.04
CA ARG A 19 -5.10 -8.63 -0.62
C ARG A 19 -5.21 -7.27 -1.30
N LEU A 20 -4.10 -6.55 -1.45
CA LEU A 20 -4.07 -5.26 -2.12
C LEU A 20 -4.43 -5.38 -3.61
N LEU A 21 -3.88 -6.38 -4.31
CA LEU A 21 -4.20 -6.65 -5.71
C LEU A 21 -5.66 -7.02 -5.90
N ALA A 22 -6.19 -7.91 -5.05
CA ALA A 22 -7.61 -8.27 -5.06
C ALA A 22 -8.51 -7.04 -4.85
N ARG A 23 -8.15 -6.16 -3.89
CA ARG A 23 -8.88 -4.92 -3.67
C ARG A 23 -8.82 -3.99 -4.88
N ALA A 24 -7.67 -3.86 -5.52
CA ALA A 24 -7.53 -3.07 -6.74
C ALA A 24 -8.40 -3.61 -7.89
N GLN A 25 -8.51 -4.93 -8.05
CA GLN A 25 -9.41 -5.53 -9.04
C GLN A 25 -10.87 -5.16 -8.78
N GLN A 26 -11.32 -5.22 -7.52
CA GLN A 26 -12.68 -4.80 -7.16
C GLN A 26 -12.93 -3.32 -7.50
N LEU A 27 -12.00 -2.43 -7.13
CA LEU A 27 -12.14 -1.00 -7.41
C LEU A 27 -12.10 -0.68 -8.90
N ARG A 28 -11.32 -1.43 -9.69
CA ARG A 28 -11.33 -1.34 -11.16
C ARG A 28 -12.68 -1.77 -11.74
N ALA A 29 -13.25 -2.88 -11.26
CA ALA A 29 -14.57 -3.33 -11.68
C ALA A 29 -15.68 -2.32 -11.33
N GLN A 30 -15.50 -1.55 -10.25
CA GLN A 30 -16.37 -0.44 -9.85
C GLN A 30 -16.09 0.87 -10.59
N GLY A 31 -15.07 0.91 -11.46
CA GLY A 31 -14.65 2.11 -12.18
C GLY A 31 -13.87 3.15 -11.34
N LEU A 32 -13.59 2.91 -10.07
CA LEU A 32 -12.97 3.92 -9.20
C LEU A 32 -11.47 4.17 -9.49
N LEU A 33 -10.83 3.27 -10.25
CA LEU A 33 -9.41 3.34 -10.60
C LEU A 33 -9.14 3.73 -12.07
N HIS A 34 -10.13 4.24 -12.81
CA HIS A 34 -9.92 4.81 -14.14
C HIS A 34 -9.73 6.34 -14.09
N ASP A 35 -9.04 6.91 -15.09
CA ASP A 35 -8.64 8.34 -15.07
C ASP A 35 -9.83 9.32 -15.07
N GLY A 36 -10.92 8.97 -15.74
CA GLY A 36 -12.16 9.78 -15.78
C GLY A 36 -13.14 9.59 -14.61
N ALA A 37 -12.74 8.91 -13.53
CA ALA A 37 -13.66 8.59 -12.44
C ALA A 37 -14.04 9.86 -11.67
N GLN A 38 -15.35 10.08 -11.53
CA GLN A 38 -15.90 11.25 -10.84
C GLN A 38 -15.59 11.20 -9.33
N GLU A 39 -15.61 9.99 -8.75
CA GLU A 39 -15.28 9.78 -7.35
C GLU A 39 -13.80 9.37 -7.17
N PRO A 40 -13.13 9.85 -6.10
CA PRO A 40 -11.78 9.41 -5.78
C PRO A 40 -11.80 7.97 -5.24
N PRO A 41 -10.76 7.16 -5.53
CA PRO A 41 -10.68 5.82 -4.95
C PRO A 41 -10.51 5.89 -3.42
N PRO A 42 -11.03 4.90 -2.67
CA PRO A 42 -10.91 4.87 -1.22
C PRO A 42 -9.47 4.59 -0.77
N SER A 43 -9.21 4.81 0.52
CA SER A 43 -7.91 4.50 1.13
C SER A 43 -7.62 2.99 1.06
N PRO A 44 -6.40 2.59 0.70
CA PRO A 44 -5.98 1.18 0.65
C PRO A 44 -5.57 0.61 2.02
N CYS A 45 -5.75 1.38 3.11
CA CYS A 45 -5.30 1.00 4.43
C CYS A 45 -6.04 -0.25 4.95
N ILE A 46 -5.29 -1.25 5.42
CA ILE A 46 -5.82 -2.46 6.06
C ILE A 46 -5.62 -2.46 7.58
N GLN A 47 -5.49 -1.26 8.18
CA GLN A 47 -5.21 -1.05 9.61
C GLN A 47 -3.91 -1.72 10.08
N VAL A 48 -2.94 -1.73 9.18
CA VAL A 48 -1.58 -2.18 9.45
C VAL A 48 -0.67 -1.00 9.19
N CYS A 49 0.02 -0.54 10.22
CA CYS A 49 1.02 0.52 10.12
C CYS A 49 2.37 -0.03 10.60
N ALA A 50 3.06 -0.73 9.69
CA ALA A 50 4.42 -1.23 9.91
C ALA A 50 5.22 -0.92 8.66
N MET A 51 6.29 -0.13 8.78
CA MET A 51 7.15 0.21 7.65
C MET A 51 8.18 -0.90 7.40
N SER A 52 8.55 -1.10 6.13
CA SER A 52 9.75 -1.86 5.79
C SER A 52 10.97 -1.17 6.41
N ALA A 53 12.01 -1.94 6.70
CA ALA A 53 13.28 -1.38 7.16
C ALA A 53 13.88 -0.45 6.09
N GLU A 54 14.66 0.53 6.56
CA GLU A 54 15.46 1.37 5.68
C GLU A 54 16.39 0.49 4.83
N PRO A 55 16.55 0.80 3.53
CA PRO A 55 17.43 0.02 2.68
C PRO A 55 18.91 0.19 3.08
N ALA A 56 19.67 -0.91 3.03
CA ALA A 56 21.11 -0.87 3.32
C ALA A 56 21.96 -0.31 2.17
N ALA A 57 21.41 -0.29 0.95
CA ALA A 57 22.06 0.21 -0.25
C ALA A 57 21.41 1.53 -0.68
N ALA A 58 22.23 2.48 -1.15
CA ALA A 58 21.76 3.82 -1.54
C ALA A 58 20.83 3.82 -2.76
N ASP A 59 20.89 2.78 -3.60
CA ASP A 59 20.07 2.61 -4.81
C ASP A 59 18.75 1.85 -4.57
N ALA A 60 18.52 1.36 -3.35
CA ALA A 60 17.35 0.56 -3.05
C ALA A 60 16.08 1.42 -2.87
N PRO A 61 14.89 0.86 -3.12
CA PRO A 61 13.64 1.61 -3.09
C PRO A 61 13.32 2.14 -1.69
N ALA A 62 12.76 3.36 -1.65
CA ALA A 62 12.32 4.00 -0.41
C ALA A 62 11.39 3.09 0.44
N PRO A 63 11.47 3.20 1.78
CA PRO A 63 10.67 2.40 2.70
C PRO A 63 9.17 2.56 2.46
N TYR A 64 8.40 1.49 2.63
CA TYR A 64 6.96 1.46 2.43
C TYR A 64 6.25 0.67 3.53
N CYS A 65 4.97 0.96 3.75
CA CYS A 65 4.13 0.23 4.69
C CYS A 65 3.91 -1.22 4.21
N LEU A 66 4.22 -2.20 5.04
CA LEU A 66 4.09 -3.63 4.75
C LEU A 66 2.63 -4.09 4.53
N GLY A 67 1.65 -3.30 5.00
CA GLY A 67 0.23 -3.61 4.82
C GLY A 67 -0.38 -3.01 3.56
N CYS A 68 -0.17 -1.71 3.33
CA CYS A 68 -0.79 -0.99 2.21
C CYS A 68 0.18 -0.58 1.11
N TYR A 69 1.48 -0.85 1.23
CA TYR A 69 2.50 -0.52 0.23
C TYR A 69 2.65 0.96 -0.13
N ARG A 70 2.09 1.85 0.71
CA ARG A 70 2.32 3.29 0.61
C ARG A 70 3.61 3.70 1.30
N GLN A 71 4.29 4.69 0.76
CA GLN A 71 5.40 5.40 1.40
C GLN A 71 4.86 6.45 2.38
N LEU A 72 5.70 6.95 3.29
CA LEU A 72 5.27 7.90 4.33
C LEU A 72 4.68 9.18 3.75
N ASP A 73 5.30 9.74 2.70
CA ASP A 73 4.80 10.96 2.05
C ASP A 73 3.41 10.75 1.44
N GLU A 74 3.21 9.60 0.77
CA GLU A 74 1.92 9.21 0.20
C GLU A 74 0.84 9.03 1.30
N ILE A 75 1.22 8.56 2.49
CA ILE A 75 0.32 8.44 3.65
C ILE A 75 -0.05 9.83 4.16
N ALA A 76 0.93 10.70 4.35
CA ALA A 76 0.76 12.05 4.90
C ALA A 76 -0.11 12.94 4.01
N GLN A 77 0.11 12.89 2.69
CA GLN A 77 -0.62 13.74 1.75
C GLN A 77 -2.02 13.21 1.39
N TRP A 78 -2.37 11.96 1.74
CA TRP A 78 -3.58 11.30 1.23
C TRP A 78 -4.88 12.08 1.44
N GLY A 79 -5.06 12.68 2.63
CA GLY A 79 -6.27 13.42 2.96
C GLY A 79 -6.51 14.62 2.04
N GLN A 80 -5.44 15.25 1.56
CA GLN A 80 -5.47 16.45 0.72
C GLN A 80 -5.22 16.14 -0.77
N ALA A 81 -4.83 14.91 -1.10
CA ALA A 81 -4.54 14.50 -2.47
C ALA A 81 -5.78 14.56 -3.37
N SER A 82 -5.58 15.07 -4.59
CA SER A 82 -6.60 15.05 -5.65
C SER A 82 -6.96 13.62 -6.06
N ALA A 83 -8.11 13.44 -6.71
CA ALA A 83 -8.54 12.12 -7.20
C ALA A 83 -7.50 11.50 -8.16
N ALA A 84 -6.91 12.31 -9.05
CA ALA A 84 -5.83 11.89 -9.94
C ALA A 84 -4.58 11.46 -9.16
N CYS A 85 -4.16 12.24 -8.15
CA CYS A 85 -3.03 11.88 -7.30
C CYS A 85 -3.29 10.58 -6.53
N LYS A 86 -4.49 10.39 -5.98
CA LYS A 86 -4.88 9.14 -5.30
C LYS A 86 -4.82 7.93 -6.24
N ARG A 87 -5.23 8.08 -7.51
CA ARG A 87 -5.11 7.02 -8.54
C ARG A 87 -3.65 6.73 -8.88
N ALA A 88 -2.82 7.75 -9.02
CA ALA A 88 -1.38 7.59 -9.23
C ALA A 88 -0.70 6.84 -8.06
N ILE A 89 -1.04 7.19 -6.81
CA ILE A 89 -0.58 6.47 -5.61
C ILE A 89 -1.02 5.00 -5.67
N TRP A 90 -2.28 4.72 -6.04
CA TRP A 90 -2.76 3.34 -6.23
C TRP A 90 -1.93 2.58 -7.27
N GLN A 91 -1.59 3.20 -8.40
CA GLN A 91 -0.75 2.57 -9.43
C GLN A 91 0.66 2.26 -8.90
N ALA A 92 1.31 3.21 -8.23
CA ALA A 92 2.64 3.03 -7.64
C ALA A 92 2.66 1.91 -6.58
N MET A 93 1.65 1.86 -5.72
CA MET A 93 1.52 0.79 -4.72
C MET A 93 1.35 -0.58 -5.36
N LEU A 94 0.56 -0.69 -6.44
CA LEU A 94 0.36 -1.95 -7.14
C LEU A 94 1.65 -2.45 -7.80
N GLN A 95 2.48 -1.55 -8.33
CA GLN A 95 3.80 -1.90 -8.84
C GLN A 95 4.71 -2.45 -7.74
N ARG A 96 4.74 -1.80 -6.56
CA ARG A 96 5.51 -2.28 -5.39
C ARG A 96 5.02 -3.64 -4.90
N ALA A 97 3.70 -3.84 -4.81
CA ALA A 97 3.11 -5.11 -4.43
C ALA A 97 3.42 -6.22 -5.44
N ALA A 98 3.32 -5.94 -6.74
CA ALA A 98 3.69 -6.88 -7.80
C ALA A 98 5.19 -7.22 -7.78
N ALA A 99 6.06 -6.24 -7.51
CA ALA A 99 7.49 -6.49 -7.31
C ALA A 99 7.72 -7.43 -6.12
N ARG A 100 6.99 -7.24 -5.00
CA ARG A 100 7.09 -8.13 -3.84
C ARG A 100 6.68 -9.57 -4.14
N LEU A 101 5.63 -9.77 -4.94
CA LEU A 101 5.19 -11.12 -5.33
C LEU A 101 6.17 -11.82 -6.28
N ARG A 102 6.91 -11.06 -7.09
CA ARG A 102 7.95 -11.60 -7.99
C ARG A 102 9.25 -12.00 -7.28
N GLN A 103 9.44 -11.56 -6.04
CA GLN A 103 10.61 -11.87 -5.21
C GLN A 103 10.46 -13.18 -4.42
N LEU A 104 9.40 -13.95 -4.70
CA LEU A 104 9.11 -15.26 -4.12
C LEU A 104 9.48 -16.34 -5.13
#